data_AF-A0A0R2FJK3-F1
#
_entry.id   AF-A0A0R2FJK3-F1
#
_cell.length_a   1.000
_cell.length_b   1.000
_cell.length_c   1.000
_cell.angle_alpha   90.00
_cell.angle_beta   90.00
_cell.angle_gamma   90.00
#
_symmetry.space_group_name_H-M   'P 1'
#
loop_
_entity.id
_entity.type
_entity.pdbx_description
1 polymer ?
#
loop_
_entity_poly.entity_id
_entity_poly.type
_entity_poly.pdbx_seq_one_letter_code
_entity_poly.pdbx_strand_id
1 'polypeptide(L)'
;MGALMIIMAVILFGAPLFTRDQPTEAAGMLDRYNPVLPQETVYVATGGCSVEWVANAHGGRDYRYRLPSYSRDGRERKLLLQVTDKPLAPHAYLAVRSKGQTVLSWRRVKASQIPVAARHRLVSGAQKNPDRQ
;
A
#
# COMPACT_ATOMS: atom_id res chain seq x y z
N MET A 1 -0.47 -17.47 32.96
CA MET A 1 -0.02 -16.14 32.51
C MET A 1 1.02 -16.20 31.39
N GLY A 2 2.08 -17.02 31.47
CA GLY A 2 3.13 -17.07 30.44
C GLY A 2 2.67 -17.49 29.04
N ALA A 3 1.84 -18.52 28.91
CA ALA A 3 1.34 -18.99 27.61
C ALA A 3 0.47 -17.95 26.88
N LEU A 4 -0.34 -17.19 27.61
CA LEU A 4 -1.19 -16.13 27.04
C LEU A 4 -0.33 -14.96 26.50
N MET A 5 0.72 -14.57 27.20
CA MET A 5 1.67 -13.55 26.75
C MET A 5 2.44 -13.99 25.49
N ILE A 6 2.83 -15.27 25.41
CA ILE A 6 3.51 -15.84 24.24
C ILE A 6 2.56 -15.86 23.04
N ILE A 7 1.31 -16.29 23.22
CA ILE A 7 0.30 -16.27 22.16
C ILE A 7 0.04 -14.84 21.68
N MET A 8 -0.09 -13.89 22.60
CA MET A 8 -0.25 -12.47 22.27
C MET A 8 0.95 -11.93 21.49
N ALA A 9 2.18 -12.26 21.90
CA ALA A 9 3.39 -11.87 21.17
C ALA A 9 3.45 -12.48 19.76
N VAL A 10 3.10 -13.77 19.61
CA VAL A 10 3.06 -14.43 18.30
C VAL A 10 2.01 -13.80 17.39
N ILE A 11 0.85 -13.40 17.91
CA ILE A 11 -0.18 -12.72 17.13
C ILE A 11 0.30 -11.30 16.72
N LEU A 12 0.89 -10.55 17.65
CA LEU A 12 1.32 -9.17 17.39
C LEU A 12 2.55 -9.07 16.48
N PHE A 13 3.51 -10.00 16.58
CA PHE A 13 4.75 -9.97 15.80
C PHE A 13 4.74 -10.92 14.60
N GLY A 14 4.05 -12.05 14.69
CA GLY A 14 4.04 -13.10 13.66
C GLY A 14 2.99 -12.87 12.56
N ALA A 15 1.77 -12.47 12.92
CA ALA A 15 0.70 -12.25 11.93
C ALA A 15 1.06 -11.21 10.84
N PRO A 16 1.74 -10.08 11.17
CA PRO A 16 2.19 -9.13 10.17
C PRO A 16 3.07 -9.69 9.05
N LEU A 17 3.84 -10.75 9.33
CA LEU A 17 4.70 -11.37 8.33
C LEU A 17 3.90 -12.08 7.23
N PHE A 18 2.68 -12.54 7.54
CA PHE A 18 1.78 -13.20 6.60
C PHE A 18 0.76 -12.23 5.98
N THR A 19 0.31 -11.21 6.72
CA THR A 19 -0.68 -10.23 6.24
C THR A 19 -0.08 -9.15 5.34
N ARG A 20 1.21 -8.84 5.49
CA ARG A 20 1.90 -7.78 4.72
C ARG A 20 1.83 -7.98 3.20
N ASP A 21 1.71 -9.21 2.72
CA ASP A 21 1.68 -9.54 1.28
C ASP A 21 0.29 -9.94 0.76
N GLN A 22 -0.71 -10.05 1.65
CA GLN A 22 -2.08 -10.40 1.30
C GLN A 22 -3.01 -9.20 1.53
N PRO A 23 -3.43 -8.46 0.49
CA PRO A 23 -4.36 -7.35 0.61
C PRO A 23 -5.82 -7.87 0.75
N THR A 24 -6.08 -8.71 1.76
CA THR A 24 -7.41 -9.19 2.13
C THR A 24 -8.02 -8.29 3.21
N GLU A 25 -9.34 -8.24 3.29
CA GLU A 25 -10.03 -7.43 4.31
C GLU A 25 -9.71 -7.89 5.73
N ALA A 26 -9.57 -9.20 5.95
CA ALA A 26 -9.18 -9.79 7.23
C ALA A 26 -7.77 -9.36 7.65
N ALA A 27 -6.80 -9.37 6.72
CA ALA A 27 -5.45 -8.87 6.95
C ALA A 27 -5.44 -7.37 7.33
N GLY A 28 -6.22 -6.56 6.62
CA GLY A 28 -6.37 -5.13 6.91
C GLY A 28 -6.98 -4.86 8.29
N MET A 29 -7.98 -5.64 8.71
CA MET A 29 -8.57 -5.52 10.04
C MET A 29 -7.58 -5.88 11.15
N LEU A 30 -6.81 -6.96 11.01
CA LEU A 30 -5.81 -7.38 11.99
C LEU A 30 -4.70 -6.32 12.16
N ASP A 31 -4.19 -5.79 11.05
CA ASP A 31 -3.12 -4.78 11.04
C ASP A 31 -3.57 -3.47 11.70
N ARG A 32 -4.85 -3.09 11.55
CA ARG A 32 -5.40 -1.85 12.12
C ARG A 32 -5.30 -1.83 13.64
N TYR A 33 -5.67 -2.93 14.31
CA TYR A 33 -5.75 -3.01 15.77
C TYR A 33 -4.47 -3.50 16.45
N ASN A 34 -3.47 -3.97 15.70
CA ASN A 34 -2.18 -4.39 16.27
C ASN A 34 -1.38 -3.16 16.78
N PRO A 35 -1.16 -2.95 18.10
CA PRO A 35 -0.42 -1.81 18.63
C PRO A 35 1.08 -1.81 18.27
N VAL A 36 1.64 -2.95 17.90
CA VAL A 36 3.07 -3.14 17.64
C VAL A 36 3.45 -2.80 16.20
N LEU A 37 2.49 -2.88 15.27
CA LEU A 37 2.79 -2.71 13.85
C LEU A 37 3.16 -1.25 13.53
N PRO A 38 4.40 -0.98 13.06
CA PRO A 38 4.85 0.37 12.86
C PRO A 38 4.14 1.04 11.69
N GLN A 39 3.93 2.35 11.81
CA GLN A 39 3.56 3.16 10.65
C GLN A 39 4.79 3.30 9.74
N GLU A 40 4.59 3.07 8.45
CA GLU A 40 5.64 3.24 7.44
C GLU A 40 5.15 4.06 6.25
N THR A 41 6.10 4.64 5.52
CA THR A 41 5.83 5.28 4.23
C THR A 41 6.31 4.36 3.11
N VAL A 42 5.39 4.02 2.20
CA VAL A 42 5.69 3.31 0.96
C VAL A 42 5.44 4.20 -0.24
N TYR A 43 6.09 3.88 -1.36
CA TYR A 43 6.05 4.66 -2.59
C TYR A 43 5.41 3.83 -3.69
N VAL A 44 4.49 4.42 -4.44
CA VAL A 44 3.77 3.80 -5.55
C VAL A 44 3.81 4.68 -6.79
N ALA A 45 3.63 4.08 -7.97
CA ALA A 45 3.35 4.78 -9.22
C ALA A 45 1.91 4.47 -9.66
N THR A 46 1.19 5.48 -10.14
CA THR A 46 -0.23 5.37 -10.54
C THR A 46 -0.43 5.06 -12.02
N GLY A 47 0.65 4.78 -12.77
CA GLY A 47 0.60 4.46 -14.20
C GLY A 47 0.41 2.96 -14.48
N GLY A 48 -0.50 2.65 -15.42
CA GLY A 48 -0.70 1.31 -15.99
C GLY A 48 -1.28 0.25 -15.04
N CYS A 49 -1.70 0.60 -13.83
CA CYS A 49 -2.34 -0.33 -12.89
C CYS A 49 -3.81 -0.61 -13.25
N SER A 50 -4.30 -1.78 -12.88
CA SER A 50 -5.74 -2.09 -12.96
C SER A 50 -6.52 -1.21 -11.96
N VAL A 51 -7.53 -0.49 -12.45
CA VAL A 51 -8.42 0.34 -11.64
C VAL A 51 -9.81 -0.26 -11.67
N GLU A 52 -10.33 -0.63 -10.51
CA GLU A 52 -11.74 -0.98 -10.34
C GLU A 52 -12.47 0.25 -9.81
N TRP A 53 -13.73 0.44 -10.19
CA TRP A 53 -14.56 1.49 -9.63
C TRP A 53 -16.01 1.05 -9.43
N VAL A 54 -16.68 1.67 -8.46
CA VAL A 54 -18.12 1.49 -8.17
C VAL A 54 -18.77 2.86 -8.00
N ALA A 55 -20.06 2.99 -8.31
CA ALA A 55 -20.82 4.19 -7.98
C ALA A 55 -21.01 4.28 -6.46
N ASN A 56 -20.84 5.48 -5.88
CA ASN A 56 -21.03 5.70 -4.44
C ASN A 56 -22.40 6.34 -4.14
N ALA A 57 -22.81 6.31 -2.87
CA ALA A 57 -24.13 6.77 -2.42
C ALA A 57 -24.38 8.28 -2.61
N HIS A 58 -23.34 9.06 -2.92
CA HIS A 58 -23.41 10.50 -3.11
C HIS A 58 -23.35 10.91 -4.60
N GLY A 59 -23.54 9.97 -5.51
CA GLY A 59 -23.53 10.22 -6.96
C GLY A 59 -22.13 10.31 -7.58
N GLY A 60 -21.09 10.04 -6.79
CA GLY A 60 -19.70 9.95 -7.22
C GLY A 60 -19.27 8.51 -7.53
N ARG A 61 -17.96 8.28 -7.54
CA ARG A 61 -17.35 6.97 -7.76
C ARG A 61 -16.27 6.70 -6.73
N ASP A 62 -16.21 5.47 -6.22
CA ASP A 62 -15.10 4.98 -5.42
C ASP A 62 -14.19 4.13 -6.30
N TYR A 63 -12.90 4.44 -6.29
CA TYR A 63 -11.88 3.80 -7.11
C TYR A 63 -10.96 2.96 -6.24
N ARG A 64 -10.63 1.74 -6.68
CA ARG A 64 -9.74 0.79 -6.03
C ARG A 64 -8.54 0.50 -6.93
N TYR A 65 -7.35 0.79 -6.43
CA TYR A 65 -6.08 0.58 -7.12
C TYR A 65 -5.28 -0.51 -6.40
N ARG A 66 -4.95 -1.60 -7.09
CA ARG A 66 -3.97 -2.59 -6.62
C ARG A 66 -2.61 -2.23 -7.19
N LEU A 67 -1.73 -1.72 -6.33
CA LEU A 67 -0.45 -1.14 -6.74
C LEU A 67 0.72 -1.95 -6.16
N PRO A 68 1.79 -2.22 -6.93
CA PRO A 68 3.07 -2.53 -6.34
C PRO A 68 3.57 -1.29 -5.58
N SER A 69 4.04 -1.50 -4.36
CA SER A 69 4.56 -0.46 -3.48
C SER A 69 5.93 -0.83 -2.96
N TYR A 70 6.77 0.18 -2.72
CA TYR A 70 8.14 -0.01 -2.27
C TYR A 70 8.39 0.78 -1.00
N SER A 71 8.94 0.14 0.03
CA SER A 71 9.42 0.84 1.23
C SER A 71 10.62 1.74 0.91
N ARG A 72 11.05 2.56 1.88
CA ARG A 72 12.27 3.38 1.76
C ARG A 72 13.51 2.57 1.30
N ASP A 73 13.60 1.31 1.71
CA ASP A 73 14.71 0.41 1.39
C ASP A 73 14.48 -0.42 0.12
N GLY A 74 13.41 -0.15 -0.63
CA GLY A 74 13.09 -0.82 -1.88
C GLY A 74 12.46 -2.22 -1.73
N ARG A 75 11.97 -2.57 -0.52
CA ARG A 75 11.20 -3.81 -0.30
C ARG A 75 9.83 -3.68 -0.94
N GLU A 76 9.48 -4.63 -1.79
CA GLU A 76 8.22 -4.68 -2.51
C GLU A 76 7.10 -5.25 -1.63
N ARG A 77 5.89 -4.72 -1.78
CA ARG A 77 4.63 -5.37 -1.35
C ARG A 77 3.46 -4.83 -2.17
N LYS A 78 2.35 -5.58 -2.21
CA LYS A 78 1.09 -5.10 -2.79
C LYS A 78 0.36 -4.17 -1.82
N LEU A 79 -0.20 -3.09 -2.35
CA LEU A 79 -1.01 -2.12 -1.62
C LEU A 79 -2.36 -1.94 -2.32
N LEU A 80 -3.45 -1.97 -1.55
CA LEU A 80 -4.77 -1.54 -2.01
C LEU A 80 -4.99 -0.08 -1.60
N LEU A 81 -5.10 0.81 -2.58
CA LEU A 81 -5.41 2.22 -2.35
C LEU A 81 -6.82 2.52 -2.83
N GLN A 82 -7.64 3.10 -1.95
CA GLN A 82 -9.00 3.54 -2.26
C GLN A 82 -9.07 5.07 -2.28
N VAL A 83 -9.73 5.64 -3.29
CA VAL A 83 -10.00 7.08 -3.37
C VAL A 83 -11.43 7.32 -3.83
N THR A 84 -12.05 8.36 -3.29
CA THR A 84 -13.45 8.70 -3.52
C THR A 84 -13.56 9.94 -4.42
N ASP A 85 -14.58 9.95 -5.27
CA ASP A 85 -15.01 10.97 -6.22
C ASP A 85 -14.05 11.28 -7.36
N LYS A 86 -12.74 11.33 -7.11
CA LYS A 86 -11.73 11.68 -8.10
C LYS A 86 -10.70 10.55 -8.27
N PRO A 87 -10.46 10.07 -9.50
CA PRO A 87 -9.42 9.09 -9.75
C PRO A 87 -8.03 9.68 -9.51
N LEU A 88 -7.05 8.81 -9.28
CA LEU A 88 -5.66 9.22 -9.17
C LEU A 88 -5.18 9.75 -10.53
N ALA A 89 -4.39 10.82 -10.50
CA ALA A 89 -3.74 11.29 -11.72
C ALA A 89 -2.81 10.19 -12.26
N PRO A 90 -2.85 9.91 -13.57
CA PRO A 90 -1.98 8.90 -14.18
C PRO A 90 -0.51 9.33 -14.10
N HIS A 91 0.39 8.35 -14.13
CA HIS A 91 1.85 8.55 -14.14
C HIS A 91 2.41 9.41 -12.99
N ALA A 92 1.71 9.48 -11.86
CA ALA A 92 2.16 10.18 -10.67
C ALA A 92 2.86 9.22 -9.70
N TYR A 93 3.77 9.77 -8.90
CA TYR A 93 4.29 9.07 -7.72
C TYR A 93 3.57 9.53 -6.47
N LEU A 94 3.21 8.59 -5.60
CA LEU A 94 2.61 8.89 -4.31
C LEU A 94 3.51 8.35 -3.19
N ALA A 95 3.64 9.16 -2.13
CA ALA A 95 4.08 8.68 -0.83
C ALA A 95 2.83 8.34 -0.01
N VAL A 96 2.70 7.07 0.38
CA VAL A 96 1.55 6.55 1.11
C VAL A 96 2.00 6.19 2.52
N ARG A 97 1.43 6.88 3.52
CA ARG A 97 1.55 6.47 4.92
C ARG A 97 0.56 5.35 5.18
N SER A 98 1.07 4.27 5.75
CA SER A 98 0.28 3.07 6.02
C SER A 98 0.70 2.43 7.34
N LYS A 99 -0.22 1.66 7.91
CA LYS A 99 0.04 0.72 9.00
C LYS A 99 -0.35 -0.67 8.50
N GLY A 100 0.63 -1.51 8.18
CA GLY A 100 0.37 -2.76 7.46
C GLY A 100 -0.31 -2.49 6.11
N GLN A 101 -1.44 -3.15 5.86
CA GLN A 101 -2.32 -2.93 4.70
C GLN A 101 -3.27 -1.73 4.84
N THR A 102 -3.36 -1.11 6.02
CA THR A 102 -4.24 0.06 6.23
C THR A 102 -3.57 1.34 5.72
N VAL A 103 -4.14 1.96 4.70
CA VAL A 103 -3.73 3.30 4.25
C VAL A 103 -4.25 4.36 5.23
N LEU A 104 -3.36 5.23 5.69
CA LEU A 104 -3.69 6.33 6.62
C LEU A 104 -3.82 7.66 5.88
N SER A 105 -2.90 7.91 4.94
CA SER A 105 -2.91 9.11 4.09
C SER A 105 -1.96 8.90 2.93
N TRP A 106 -2.10 9.70 1.89
CA TRP A 106 -1.18 9.73 0.77
C TRP A 106 -1.03 11.14 0.23
N ARG A 107 0.10 11.41 -0.41
CA ARG A 107 0.33 12.66 -1.12
C ARG A 107 1.15 12.42 -2.38
N ARG A 108 0.95 13.27 -3.38
CA ARG A 108 1.79 13.29 -4.58
C ARG A 108 3.20 13.74 -4.20
N VAL A 109 4.21 13.11 -4.79
CA VAL A 109 5.63 13.44 -4.62
C VAL A 109 6.35 13.45 -5.96
N LYS A 110 7.44 14.21 -6.05
CA LYS A 110 8.36 14.17 -7.20
C LYS A 110 9.29 12.97 -7.08
N ALA A 111 9.79 12.45 -8.21
CA ALA A 111 10.75 11.35 -8.23
C ALA A 111 12.02 11.65 -7.40
N SER A 112 12.45 12.90 -7.33
CA SER A 112 13.60 13.34 -6.52
C SER A 112 13.39 13.20 -5.02
N GLN A 113 12.13 13.19 -4.56
CA GLN A 113 11.76 13.02 -3.15
C GLN A 113 11.63 11.53 -2.75
N ILE A 114 11.72 10.62 -3.72
CA ILE A 114 11.65 9.17 -3.48
C ILE A 114 13.06 8.66 -3.14
N PRO A 115 13.21 7.89 -2.04
CA PRO A 115 14.46 7.21 -1.72
C PRO A 115 15.01 6.41 -2.90
N VAL A 116 16.32 6.45 -3.11
CA VAL A 116 16.98 5.88 -4.29
C VAL A 116 16.61 4.41 -4.51
N ALA A 117 16.60 3.60 -3.45
CA ALA A 117 16.24 2.19 -3.53
C ALA A 117 14.79 1.97 -4.03
N ALA A 118 13.83 2.71 -3.48
CA ALA A 118 12.43 2.65 -3.93
C ALA A 118 12.27 3.16 -5.37
N ARG A 119 12.95 4.26 -5.71
CA ARG A 119 12.89 4.85 -7.06
C ARG A 119 13.43 3.89 -8.10
N HIS A 120 14.56 3.22 -7.83
CA HIS A 120 15.15 2.24 -8.73
C HIS A 120 14.16 1.11 -9.06
N ARG A 121 13.44 0.62 -8.04
CA ARG A 121 12.39 -0.40 -8.22
C ARG A 121 11.21 0.11 -9.03
N LEU A 122 10.72 1.32 -8.74
CA LEU A 122 9.60 1.93 -9.45
C LEU A 122 9.90 2.14 -10.95
N VAL A 123 11.11 2.56 -11.28
CA VAL A 123 11.55 2.74 -12.69
C VAL A 123 11.74 1.39 -13.38
N SER A 124 12.41 0.43 -12.72
CA SER A 124 12.65 -0.90 -13.28
C SER A 124 11.35 -1.69 -13.50
N GLY A 125 10.38 -1.54 -12.60
CA GLY A 125 9.05 -2.16 -12.72
C GLY A 125 8.22 -1.57 -13.86
N ALA A 126 8.40 -0.28 -14.17
CA ALA A 126 7.77 0.36 -15.33
C ALA A 126 8.38 -0.12 -16.67
N GLN A 127 9.68 -0.43 -16.72
CA GLN A 127 10.35 -0.92 -17.92
C GLN A 127 10.05 -2.39 -18.26
N LYS A 128 9.58 -3.18 -17.29
CA LYS A 128 9.31 -4.62 -17.50
C LYS A 128 7.98 -4.92 -18.21
N ASN A 129 7.19 -3.90 -18.57
CA ASN A 129 5.93 -4.07 -19.27
C ASN A 129 5.67 -2.90 -20.24
N PRO A 130 6.21 -2.95 -21.47
CA PRO A 130 6.17 -1.83 -22.42
C PRO A 130 4.77 -1.48 -22.93
N ASP A 131 3.76 -2.34 -22.74
CA ASP A 131 2.37 -2.10 -23.18
C ASP A 131 1.55 -1.20 -22.23
N ARG A 132 2.20 -0.43 -21.36
CA ARG A 132 1.59 0.45 -20.34
C ARG A 132 1.84 1.95 -20.59
N GLN A 133 2.09 2.35 -21.84
CA GLN A 133 2.10 3.76 -22.25
C GLN A 133 0.97 4.04 -23.24
#